data_AF-A0A9Q1CRS5-F1
#
_entry.id   AF-A0A9Q1CRS5-F1
#
_cell.length_a   1.000
_cell.length_b   1.000
_cell.length_c   1.000
_cell.angle_alpha   90.00
_cell.angle_beta   90.00
_cell.angle_gamma   90.00
#
_symmetry.space_group_name_H-M   'P 1'
#
loop_
_entity.id
_entity.type
_entity.pdbx_description
1 polymer ?
#
loop_
_entity_poly.entity_id
_entity_poly.type
_entity_poly.pdbx_seq_one_letter_code
_entity_poly.pdbx_strand_id
1 'polypeptide(L)'
;MEDNLSRFICTRETSSSISGDQQDVVWTVIDHDAENDEDIPAGSTSPGSFTREITYNDVSMEHLTYIIDHSQYCEQAVSYTCNSAKLLNSPGGDPFGWWVDRDDRQVYSWGGAVINSRKCACGMTGDCSDPNKFCNCDADSTSGEIDEGVLKEKERLPVTKLQFGDNEAGRSSASFHLGKLRCHGDVASEAHAEEVSDYLI
;
A
#
# COMPACT_ATOMS: atom_id res chain seq x y z
N MET A 1 -18.65 -5.11 30.41
CA MET A 1 -18.13 -3.73 30.42
C MET A 1 -16.64 -3.91 30.25
N GLU A 2 -16.23 -4.13 29.00
CA GLU A 2 -14.86 -4.51 28.67
C GLU A 2 -13.97 -3.27 28.70
N ASP A 3 -12.78 -3.48 29.24
CA ASP A 3 -11.79 -2.48 29.59
C ASP A 3 -11.36 -1.66 28.37
N ASN A 4 -11.70 -0.37 28.40
CA ASN A 4 -11.24 0.63 27.45
C ASN A 4 -9.92 1.24 27.96
N LEU A 5 -8.88 0.42 28.04
CA LEU A 5 -7.59 0.79 28.63
C LEU A 5 -6.43 0.25 27.79
N SER A 6 -6.09 1.04 26.77
CA SER A 6 -4.74 1.38 26.27
C SER A 6 -4.66 1.38 24.74
N ARG A 7 -5.26 2.40 24.10
CA ARG A 7 -4.97 2.73 22.71
C ARG A 7 -3.57 3.35 22.67
N PHE A 8 -2.55 2.51 22.45
CA PHE A 8 -1.22 2.99 22.13
C PHE A 8 -1.24 3.61 20.73
N ILE A 9 -0.67 4.80 20.60
CA ILE A 9 -0.53 5.55 19.33
C ILE A 9 0.18 4.72 18.25
N CYS A 10 1.12 3.88 18.68
CA CYS A 10 1.74 2.86 17.85
C CYS A 10 1.95 1.60 18.67
N THR A 11 1.73 0.43 18.09
CA THR A 11 2.12 -0.84 18.70
C THR A 11 3.52 -1.23 18.25
N ARG A 12 4.25 -1.87 19.18
CA ARG A 12 5.59 -2.41 18.92
C ARG A 12 5.46 -3.86 18.50
N GLU A 13 5.80 -4.17 17.25
CA GLU A 13 5.88 -5.56 16.77
C GLU A 13 7.33 -5.97 16.52
N THR A 14 7.65 -7.24 16.79
CA THR A 14 8.94 -7.86 16.48
C THR A 14 8.74 -8.94 15.42
N SER A 15 9.45 -8.86 14.31
CA SER A 15 9.42 -9.87 13.25
C SER A 15 10.75 -10.60 13.14
N SER A 16 10.74 -11.93 13.14
CA SER A 16 11.93 -12.78 12.93
C SER A 16 11.89 -13.45 11.55
N SER A 17 13.01 -13.42 10.82
CA SER A 17 13.18 -14.11 9.53
C SER A 17 13.98 -15.42 9.68
N ILE A 18 13.68 -16.45 8.89
CA ILE A 18 14.23 -17.83 8.97
C ILE A 18 15.63 -17.95 8.29
N SER A 19 16.45 -16.89 8.28
CA SER A 19 17.82 -16.96 7.73
C SER A 19 18.82 -16.28 8.66
N GLY A 20 19.94 -16.97 8.90
CA GLY A 20 20.89 -16.79 10.01
C GLY A 20 21.70 -15.50 10.10
N ASP A 21 21.13 -14.34 9.78
CA ASP A 21 21.67 -13.02 10.13
C ASP A 21 20.54 -12.20 10.76
N GLN A 22 20.35 -12.38 12.07
CA GLN A 22 19.20 -11.90 12.82
C GLN A 22 19.39 -10.43 13.25
N GLN A 23 18.55 -9.53 12.74
CA GLN A 23 18.21 -8.31 13.46
C GLN A 23 16.74 -8.36 13.86
N ASP A 24 16.48 -8.30 15.17
CA ASP A 24 15.14 -8.10 15.69
C ASP A 24 14.66 -6.70 15.29
N VAL A 25 13.81 -6.63 14.26
CA VAL A 25 13.27 -5.36 13.78
C VAL A 25 12.09 -4.96 14.65
N VAL A 26 12.15 -3.73 15.16
CA VAL A 26 11.14 -3.13 15.99
C VAL A 26 10.27 -2.21 15.15
N TRP A 27 9.00 -2.59 14.97
CA TRP A 27 8.06 -1.84 14.16
C TRP A 27 7.23 -0.88 14.99
N THR A 28 7.09 0.34 14.49
CA THR A 28 6.06 1.32 14.82
C THR A 28 4.90 1.08 13.88
N VAL A 29 3.78 0.56 14.39
CA VAL A 29 2.58 0.26 13.59
C VAL A 29 1.50 1.29 13.87
N ILE A 30 0.95 1.89 12.82
CA ILE A 30 -0.03 2.98 12.90
C ILE A 30 -1.33 2.54 12.23
N ASP A 31 -2.41 2.63 13.00
CA ASP A 31 -3.75 2.19 12.60
C ASP A 31 -4.50 3.28 11.81
N HIS A 32 -5.45 2.85 10.98
CA HIS A 32 -6.40 3.71 10.27
C HIS A 32 -7.80 3.09 10.21
N ASP A 33 -8.75 3.82 9.66
CA ASP A 33 -10.16 3.46 9.62
C ASP A 33 -10.57 2.47 8.50
N ALA A 34 -9.60 1.93 7.74
CA ALA A 34 -9.83 1.20 6.47
C ALA A 34 -9.01 -0.11 6.39
N GLU A 35 -8.84 -0.80 7.51
CA GLU A 35 -7.96 -1.97 7.63
C GLU A 35 -8.63 -3.32 7.31
N ASN A 36 -9.94 -3.31 7.07
CA ASN A 36 -10.66 -4.49 6.61
C ASN A 36 -10.80 -4.47 5.09
N ASP A 37 -11.04 -5.62 4.50
CA ASP A 37 -11.42 -5.70 3.08
C ASP A 37 -12.74 -4.94 2.87
N GLU A 38 -12.73 -4.01 1.92
CA GLU A 38 -13.88 -3.18 1.58
C GLU A 38 -14.29 -3.40 0.11
N ASP A 39 -15.59 -3.66 -0.10
CA ASP A 39 -16.16 -3.76 -1.44
C ASP A 39 -16.33 -2.38 -2.07
N ILE A 40 -15.99 -2.26 -3.35
CA ILE A 40 -16.29 -1.05 -4.13
C ILE A 40 -17.80 -1.05 -4.43
N PRO A 41 -18.50 0.07 -4.20
CA PRO A 41 -19.94 0.17 -4.49
C PRO A 41 -20.27 -0.15 -5.95
N ALA A 42 -21.29 -0.97 -6.16
CA ALA A 42 -21.79 -1.27 -7.49
C ALA A 42 -22.28 0.02 -8.18
N GLY A 43 -21.87 0.23 -9.43
CA GLY A 43 -22.19 1.44 -10.20
C GLY A 43 -21.07 2.49 -10.23
N SER A 44 -19.96 2.27 -9.53
CA SER A 44 -18.73 3.07 -9.64
C SER A 44 -17.99 2.77 -10.95
N THR A 45 -18.51 3.28 -12.07
CA THR A 45 -18.06 2.93 -13.42
C THR A 45 -16.97 3.84 -13.96
N SER A 46 -17.03 5.14 -13.70
CA SER A 46 -16.02 6.09 -14.22
C SER A 46 -14.71 5.97 -13.45
N PRO A 47 -13.54 6.26 -14.08
CA PRO A 47 -12.25 6.28 -13.40
C PRO A 47 -12.29 7.10 -12.10
N GLY A 48 -11.87 6.49 -10.99
CA GLY A 48 -11.85 7.13 -9.66
C GLY A 48 -13.21 7.60 -9.12
N SER A 49 -14.34 7.12 -9.69
CA SER A 49 -15.68 7.52 -9.26
C SER A 49 -16.03 7.09 -7.84
N PHE A 50 -15.39 6.04 -7.33
CA PHE A 50 -15.36 5.73 -5.92
C PHE A 50 -14.08 6.27 -5.29
N THR A 51 -14.21 6.92 -4.14
CA THR A 51 -13.08 7.43 -3.35
C THR A 51 -13.25 6.97 -1.91
N ARG A 52 -12.23 6.30 -1.38
CA ARG A 52 -12.05 5.97 0.02
C ARG A 52 -10.96 6.86 0.60
N GLU A 53 -11.33 7.85 1.41
CA GLU A 53 -10.37 8.64 2.19
C GLU A 53 -9.88 7.82 3.38
N ILE A 54 -8.60 7.91 3.74
CA ILE A 54 -7.99 7.15 4.83
C ILE A 54 -7.76 8.08 6.02
N THR A 55 -8.35 7.73 7.16
CA THR A 55 -8.17 8.45 8.42
C THR A 55 -7.28 7.65 9.34
N TYR A 56 -6.04 8.11 9.53
CA TYR A 56 -5.13 7.58 10.54
C TYR A 56 -5.58 8.08 11.91
N ASN A 57 -6.10 7.17 12.72
CA ASN A 57 -6.75 7.50 13.98
C ASN A 57 -5.74 8.02 15.00
N ASP A 58 -6.16 8.96 15.86
CA ASP A 58 -5.38 9.43 17.01
C ASP A 58 -3.99 10.04 16.68
N VAL A 59 -3.65 10.28 15.40
CA VAL A 59 -2.37 10.87 14.93
C VAL A 59 -2.60 11.94 13.84
N SER A 60 -1.94 13.09 13.96
CA SER A 60 -1.97 14.13 12.92
C SER A 60 -1.05 13.78 11.75
N MET A 61 -1.35 14.28 10.54
CA MET A 61 -0.46 14.13 9.38
C MET A 61 0.95 14.69 9.63
N GLU A 62 1.09 15.75 10.43
CA GLU A 62 2.39 16.29 10.84
C GLU A 62 3.21 15.26 11.63
N HIS A 63 2.60 14.60 12.62
CA HIS A 63 3.27 13.55 13.39
C HIS A 63 3.56 12.30 12.55
N LEU A 64 2.65 11.90 11.65
CA LEU A 64 2.89 10.78 10.73
C LEU A 64 4.10 11.03 9.84
N THR A 65 4.17 12.24 9.26
CA THR A 65 5.29 12.65 8.41
C THR A 65 6.59 12.64 9.21
N TYR A 66 6.58 13.13 10.45
CA TYR A 66 7.74 13.08 11.34
C TYR A 66 8.22 11.63 11.58
N ILE A 67 7.30 10.72 11.92
CA ILE A 67 7.64 9.30 12.15
C ILE A 67 8.26 8.70 10.89
N ILE A 68 7.65 8.91 9.74
CA ILE A 68 8.09 8.38 8.45
C ILE A 68 9.48 8.90 8.09
N ASP A 69 9.68 10.21 8.16
CA ASP A 69 10.92 10.84 7.74
C ASP A 69 12.10 10.44 8.64
N HIS A 70 11.86 10.15 9.92
CA HIS A 70 12.88 9.69 10.88
C HIS A 70 13.03 8.17 10.96
N SER A 71 12.17 7.40 10.30
CA SER A 71 12.32 5.94 10.22
C SER A 71 13.26 5.56 9.08
N GLN A 72 14.03 4.48 9.22
CA GLN A 72 14.89 3.99 8.14
C GLN A 72 14.06 3.42 7.00
N TYR A 73 13.01 2.69 7.34
CA TYR A 73 12.12 2.04 6.39
C TYR A 73 10.67 2.17 6.84
N CYS A 74 9.78 2.37 5.88
CA CYS A 74 8.34 2.31 6.08
C CYS A 74 7.71 1.53 4.94
N GLU A 75 6.63 0.83 5.27
CA GLU A 75 5.83 0.09 4.31
C GLU A 75 4.34 0.16 4.60
N GLN A 76 3.57 -0.05 3.55
CA GLN A 76 2.14 -0.24 3.63
C GLN A 76 1.70 -1.28 2.60
N ALA A 77 0.98 -2.32 3.05
CA ALA A 77 0.47 -3.35 2.14
C ALA A 77 -0.80 -2.85 1.44
N VAL A 78 -0.99 -3.24 0.18
CA VAL A 78 -2.20 -2.92 -0.58
C VAL A 78 -2.59 -4.11 -1.46
N SER A 79 -3.89 -4.38 -1.58
CA SER A 79 -4.42 -5.38 -2.51
C SER A 79 -5.68 -4.88 -3.20
N TYR A 80 -5.89 -5.37 -4.42
CA TYR A 80 -7.08 -5.15 -5.22
C TYR A 80 -7.51 -6.49 -5.81
N THR A 81 -8.70 -6.96 -5.42
CA THR A 81 -9.30 -8.19 -5.90
C THR A 81 -10.45 -7.82 -6.84
N CYS A 82 -10.57 -8.49 -7.98
CA CYS A 82 -11.49 -8.08 -9.03
C CYS A 82 -12.15 -9.26 -9.76
N ASN A 83 -13.33 -8.99 -10.30
CA ASN A 83 -14.02 -9.80 -11.29
C ASN A 83 -14.53 -8.86 -12.38
N SER A 84 -14.02 -9.01 -13.60
CA SER A 84 -14.36 -8.15 -14.75
C SER A 84 -14.21 -6.64 -14.46
N ALA A 85 -13.26 -6.27 -13.60
CA ALA A 85 -12.99 -4.89 -13.20
C ALA A 85 -11.49 -4.62 -13.32
N LYS A 86 -11.12 -3.67 -14.19
CA LYS A 86 -9.74 -3.30 -14.47
C LYS A 86 -9.23 -2.32 -13.42
N LEU A 87 -7.92 -2.37 -13.16
CA LEU A 87 -7.27 -1.49 -12.21
C LEU A 87 -6.53 -0.37 -12.93
N LEU A 88 -5.45 -0.69 -13.66
CA LEU A 88 -4.60 0.28 -14.36
C LEU A 88 -4.91 0.37 -15.86
N ASN A 89 -5.78 -0.51 -16.38
CA ASN A 89 -6.23 -0.54 -17.77
C ASN A 89 -5.08 -0.69 -18.78
N SER A 90 -4.08 -1.49 -18.41
CA SER A 90 -2.92 -1.79 -19.26
C SER A 90 -3.30 -2.57 -20.53
N PRO A 91 -2.53 -2.41 -21.63
CA PRO A 91 -1.30 -1.63 -21.75
C PRO A 91 -1.47 -0.17 -22.23
N GLY A 92 -2.70 0.32 -22.48
CA GLY A 92 -2.87 1.60 -23.19
C GLY A 92 -4.13 2.42 -22.87
N GLY A 93 -4.94 2.02 -21.90
CA GLY A 93 -6.10 2.79 -21.46
C GLY A 93 -5.80 3.72 -20.28
N ASP A 94 -6.78 4.56 -19.94
CA ASP A 94 -6.71 5.36 -18.72
C ASP A 94 -6.95 4.46 -17.49
N PRO A 95 -6.16 4.59 -16.41
CA PRO A 95 -6.35 3.83 -15.18
C PRO A 95 -7.75 4.05 -14.58
N PHE A 96 -8.33 3.00 -14.00
CA PHE A 96 -9.58 3.09 -13.26
C PHE A 96 -9.36 3.27 -11.76
N GLY A 97 -8.23 2.79 -11.24
CA GLY A 97 -7.87 2.95 -9.84
C GLY A 97 -6.40 3.28 -9.60
N TRP A 98 -6.17 3.94 -8.46
CA TRP A 98 -4.87 4.41 -7.98
C TRP A 98 -4.95 4.74 -6.49
N TRP A 99 -3.80 4.83 -5.85
CA TRP A 99 -3.68 5.38 -4.51
C TRP A 99 -3.18 6.83 -4.58
N VAL A 100 -3.45 7.60 -3.53
CA VAL A 100 -3.01 9.01 -3.39
C VAL A 100 -2.03 9.12 -2.23
N ASP A 101 -0.92 9.79 -2.48
CA ASP A 101 0.18 9.95 -1.54
C ASP A 101 -0.10 11.04 -0.47
N ARG A 102 0.81 11.19 0.49
CA ARG A 102 0.73 12.21 1.55
C ARG A 102 0.68 13.66 1.08
N ASP A 103 1.08 13.92 -0.16
CA ASP A 103 1.13 15.23 -0.79
C ASP A 103 0.00 15.41 -1.83
N ASP A 104 -1.06 14.61 -1.74
CA ASP A 104 -2.23 14.61 -2.63
C ASP A 104 -1.91 14.30 -4.10
N ARG A 105 -0.83 13.55 -4.38
CA ARG A 105 -0.47 13.12 -5.73
C ARG A 105 -1.02 11.73 -6.02
N GLN A 106 -1.65 11.60 -7.19
CA GLN A 106 -2.10 10.31 -7.69
C GLN A 106 -0.90 9.45 -8.12
N VAL A 107 -0.90 8.19 -7.72
CA VAL A 107 0.18 7.24 -8.02
C VAL A 107 -0.34 6.06 -8.84
N TYR A 108 0.11 5.99 -10.10
CA TYR A 108 -0.33 4.99 -11.07
C TYR A 108 0.63 3.79 -11.12
N SER A 109 0.82 3.15 -9.98
CA SER A 109 1.54 1.88 -9.83
C SER A 109 0.96 1.16 -8.63
N TRP A 110 0.91 -0.16 -8.68
CA TRP A 110 0.24 -0.95 -7.66
C TRP A 110 1.16 -1.99 -7.04
N GLY A 111 1.00 -2.21 -5.72
CA GLY A 111 1.58 -3.29 -4.93
C GLY A 111 2.93 -3.81 -5.44
N GLY A 112 4.05 -3.21 -5.01
CA GLY A 112 5.39 -3.68 -5.36
C GLY A 112 5.90 -3.29 -6.76
N ALA A 113 5.10 -2.62 -7.59
CA ALA A 113 5.60 -2.04 -8.83
C ALA A 113 6.36 -0.73 -8.60
N VAL A 114 7.32 -0.42 -9.50
CA VAL A 114 8.03 0.86 -9.50
C VAL A 114 7.04 2.01 -9.63
N ILE A 115 7.25 3.07 -8.84
CA ILE A 115 6.32 4.19 -8.76
C ILE A 115 5.96 4.79 -10.13
N ASN A 116 4.67 4.97 -10.40
CA ASN A 116 4.11 5.50 -11.64
C ASN A 116 4.49 4.72 -12.91
N SER A 117 4.93 3.47 -12.80
CA SER A 117 5.23 2.60 -13.95
C SER A 117 4.00 2.21 -14.78
N ARG A 118 2.78 2.43 -14.28
CA ARG A 118 1.51 1.92 -14.81
C ARG A 118 1.48 0.39 -14.88
N LYS A 119 2.06 -0.24 -13.87
CA LYS A 119 2.11 -1.70 -13.70
C LYS A 119 1.78 -2.11 -12.27
N CYS A 120 1.46 -3.39 -12.11
CA CYS A 120 1.42 -4.11 -10.85
C CYS A 120 2.68 -4.96 -10.70
N ALA A 121 2.92 -5.59 -9.53
CA ALA A 121 4.07 -6.47 -9.31
C ALA A 121 4.27 -7.47 -10.46
N CYS A 122 3.21 -8.17 -10.88
CA CYS A 122 3.31 -9.17 -11.94
C CYS A 122 3.78 -8.60 -13.28
N GLY A 123 3.46 -7.33 -13.56
CA GLY A 123 3.88 -6.64 -14.79
C GLY A 123 5.35 -6.22 -14.77
N MET A 124 5.96 -6.16 -13.58
CA MET A 124 7.40 -5.93 -13.40
C MET A 124 8.19 -7.22 -13.64
N THR A 125 7.66 -8.35 -13.17
CA THR A 125 8.27 -9.69 -13.26
C THR A 125 7.93 -10.43 -14.55
N GLY A 126 6.86 -10.03 -15.24
CA GLY A 126 6.39 -10.66 -16.48
C GLY A 126 5.64 -11.97 -16.26
N ASP A 127 5.04 -12.15 -15.09
CA ASP A 127 4.35 -13.37 -14.64
C ASP A 127 2.85 -13.15 -14.38
N CYS A 128 2.25 -12.08 -14.94
CA CYS A 128 0.80 -11.89 -14.89
C CYS A 128 0.03 -13.05 -15.55
N SER A 129 -1.18 -13.32 -15.07
CA SER A 129 -2.09 -14.34 -15.59
C SER A 129 -2.32 -14.21 -17.11
N ASP A 130 -2.52 -12.99 -17.60
CA ASP A 130 -2.50 -12.66 -19.03
C ASP A 130 -1.16 -11.99 -19.39
N PRO A 131 -0.31 -12.62 -20.24
CA PRO A 131 1.00 -12.09 -20.60
C PRO A 131 0.95 -10.79 -21.43
N ASN A 132 -0.24 -10.37 -21.91
CA ASN A 132 -0.42 -9.11 -22.62
C ASN A 132 -0.81 -7.95 -21.69
N LYS A 133 -0.93 -8.21 -20.39
CA LYS A 133 -1.35 -7.24 -19.37
C LYS A 133 -0.23 -6.97 -18.38
N PHE A 134 -0.31 -5.83 -17.71
CA PHE A 134 0.66 -5.41 -16.69
C PHE A 134 0.13 -5.52 -15.26
N CYS A 135 -1.11 -6.00 -15.12
CA CYS A 135 -1.80 -6.30 -13.88
C CYS A 135 -2.73 -7.50 -14.14
N ASN A 136 -2.92 -8.37 -13.16
CA ASN A 136 -3.82 -9.52 -13.29
C ASN A 136 -5.27 -9.04 -13.52
N CYS A 137 -5.70 -8.02 -12.78
CA CYS A 137 -7.05 -7.46 -12.92
C CYS A 137 -7.33 -6.77 -14.25
N ASP A 138 -6.29 -6.36 -14.99
CA ASP A 138 -6.46 -5.76 -16.31
C ASP A 138 -6.78 -6.80 -17.41
N ALA A 139 -6.73 -8.09 -17.09
CA ALA A 139 -7.18 -9.18 -17.96
C ALA A 139 -8.71 -9.20 -18.15
N ASP A 140 -9.46 -8.44 -17.35
CA ASP A 140 -10.93 -8.37 -17.41
C ASP A 140 -11.59 -9.76 -17.25
N SER A 141 -10.97 -10.61 -16.43
CA SER A 141 -11.37 -12.00 -16.24
C SER A 141 -12.57 -12.14 -15.31
N THR A 142 -13.42 -13.13 -15.59
CA THR A 142 -14.55 -13.50 -14.73
C THR A 142 -14.16 -14.50 -13.61
N SER A 143 -12.91 -14.96 -13.57
CA SER A 143 -12.46 -16.01 -12.63
C SER A 143 -11.98 -15.50 -11.27
N GLY A 144 -12.03 -14.19 -11.01
CA GLY A 144 -11.43 -13.60 -9.84
C GLY A 144 -9.91 -13.48 -10.01
N GLU A 145 -9.39 -12.27 -10.06
CA GLU A 145 -7.95 -11.99 -10.11
C GLU A 145 -7.56 -11.08 -8.94
N ILE A 146 -6.28 -11.04 -8.62
CA ILE A 146 -5.75 -10.20 -7.55
C ILE A 146 -4.43 -9.56 -7.97
N ASP A 147 -4.27 -8.29 -7.64
CA ASP A 147 -3.01 -7.56 -7.65
C ASP A 147 -2.72 -7.07 -6.23
N GLU A 148 -1.65 -7.55 -5.63
CA GLU A 148 -1.24 -7.23 -4.27
C GLU A 148 0.25 -6.92 -4.17
N GLY A 149 0.63 -6.26 -3.09
CA GLY A 149 2.04 -6.07 -2.75
C GLY A 149 2.24 -5.00 -1.70
N VAL A 150 3.49 -4.55 -1.58
CA VAL A 150 3.91 -3.62 -0.54
C VAL A 150 4.40 -2.32 -1.19
N LEU A 151 3.88 -1.20 -0.72
CA LEU A 151 4.36 0.15 -1.02
C LEU A 151 5.53 0.47 -0.09
N LYS A 152 6.68 0.86 -0.63
CA LYS A 152 7.94 0.99 0.14
C LYS A 152 8.64 2.34 -0.07
N GLU A 153 8.15 3.14 -0.99
CA GLU A 153 8.62 4.50 -1.26
C GLU A 153 8.21 5.40 -0.10
N LYS A 154 9.05 5.43 0.95
CA LYS A 154 8.83 6.16 2.21
C LYS A 154 8.39 7.61 1.98
N GLU A 155 8.95 8.28 0.99
CA GLU A 155 8.67 9.68 0.67
C GLU A 155 7.22 9.93 0.19
N ARG A 156 6.50 8.85 -0.14
CA ARG A 156 5.13 8.86 -0.65
C ARG A 156 4.11 8.36 0.37
N LEU A 157 4.56 7.63 1.39
CA LEU A 157 3.68 7.14 2.44
C LEU A 157 3.31 8.28 3.42
N PRO A 158 2.15 8.18 4.12
CA PRO A 158 1.16 7.11 4.00
C PRO A 158 0.25 7.26 2.77
N VAL A 159 -0.50 6.20 2.45
CA VAL A 159 -1.66 6.30 1.54
C VAL A 159 -2.75 7.13 2.21
N THR A 160 -3.21 8.19 1.55
CA THR A 160 -4.26 9.09 2.07
C THR A 160 -5.63 8.85 1.42
N LYS A 161 -5.65 8.32 0.19
CA LYS A 161 -6.88 7.93 -0.51
C LYS A 161 -6.65 6.72 -1.39
N LEU A 162 -7.70 5.92 -1.56
CA LEU A 162 -7.82 4.93 -2.62
C LEU A 162 -8.97 5.33 -3.53
N GLN A 163 -8.74 5.35 -4.83
CA GLN A 163 -9.76 5.70 -5.82
C GLN A 163 -9.89 4.57 -6.83
N PHE A 164 -11.13 4.24 -7.19
CA PHE A 164 -11.43 3.12 -8.08
C PHE A 164 -12.62 3.41 -9.01
N GLY A 165 -12.72 2.60 -10.06
CA GLY A 165 -13.77 2.61 -11.07
C GLY A 165 -13.99 1.22 -11.66
N ASP A 166 -14.52 1.15 -12.89
CA ASP A 166 -14.80 -0.10 -13.63
C ASP A 166 -15.69 -1.13 -12.90
N ASN A 167 -16.50 -0.68 -11.94
CA ASN A 167 -17.37 -1.54 -11.13
C ASN A 167 -18.83 -1.47 -11.60
N GLU A 168 -19.11 -2.04 -12.77
CA GLU A 168 -20.45 -2.04 -13.39
C GLU A 168 -21.42 -2.98 -12.66
N ALA A 169 -22.57 -2.45 -12.24
CA ALA A 169 -23.57 -3.19 -11.47
C ALA A 169 -24.06 -4.44 -12.20
N GLY A 170 -23.91 -5.61 -11.58
CA GLY A 170 -24.35 -6.90 -12.12
C GLY A 170 -23.41 -7.52 -13.17
N ARG A 171 -22.28 -6.87 -13.49
CA ARG A 171 -21.28 -7.36 -14.42
C ARG A 171 -19.90 -7.51 -13.77
N SER A 172 -19.53 -6.52 -12.97
CA SER A 172 -18.20 -6.43 -12.37
C SER A 172 -18.32 -6.29 -10.86
N SER A 173 -17.30 -6.77 -10.16
CA SER A 173 -17.16 -6.60 -8.72
C SER A 173 -15.69 -6.45 -8.37
N ALA A 174 -15.36 -5.55 -7.47
CA ALA A 174 -14.01 -5.43 -6.94
C ALA A 174 -14.02 -5.04 -5.47
N SER A 175 -12.97 -5.44 -4.76
CA SER A 175 -12.70 -5.08 -3.38
C SER A 175 -11.23 -4.71 -3.23
N PHE A 176 -10.92 -4.00 -2.14
CA PHE A 176 -9.55 -3.60 -1.84
C PHE A 176 -9.23 -3.81 -0.37
N HIS A 177 -7.94 -3.89 -0.09
CA HIS A 177 -7.38 -3.88 1.25
C HIS A 177 -6.26 -2.86 1.34
N LEU A 178 -6.21 -2.12 2.45
CA LEU A 178 -5.06 -1.32 2.82
C LEU A 178 -4.58 -1.77 4.20
N GLY A 179 -3.35 -2.25 4.25
CA GLY A 179 -2.71 -2.62 5.51
C GLY A 179 -2.28 -1.38 6.30
N LYS A 180 -2.00 -1.60 7.57
CA LYS A 180 -1.46 -0.59 8.48
C LYS A 180 -0.15 0.01 7.94
N LEU A 181 0.11 1.27 8.26
CA LEU A 181 1.43 1.86 8.03
C LEU A 181 2.40 1.28 9.07
N ARG A 182 3.50 0.69 8.61
CA ARG A 182 4.52 0.07 9.46
C ARG A 182 5.87 0.71 9.17
N CYS A 183 6.51 1.25 10.19
CA CYS A 183 7.84 1.87 10.07
C CYS A 183 8.82 1.27 11.07
N HIS A 184 10.11 1.20 10.74
CA HIS A 184 11.15 0.76 11.69
C HIS A 184 12.49 1.45 11.45
N GLY A 185 13.38 1.28 12.43
CA GLY A 185 14.71 1.89 12.43
C GLY A 185 14.66 3.38 12.72
N ASP A 186 15.83 3.96 12.98
CA ASP A 186 16.02 5.41 13.18
C ASP A 186 17.17 5.89 12.31
N VAL A 187 16.92 6.87 11.44
CA VAL A 187 17.93 7.43 10.53
C VAL A 187 19.13 8.01 11.29
N ALA A 188 18.94 8.54 12.50
CA ALA A 188 20.02 9.06 13.32
C ALA A 188 20.93 7.94 13.84
N SER A 189 20.36 6.77 14.13
CA SER A 189 21.12 5.60 14.58
C SER A 189 21.97 4.99 13.46
N GLU A 190 21.49 5.03 12.22
CA GLU A 190 22.21 4.56 11.04
C GLU A 190 23.39 5.45 10.71
N ALA A 191 23.17 6.78 10.63
CA ALA A 191 24.22 7.75 10.39
C ALA A 191 25.33 7.67 11.45
N HIS A 192 24.98 7.43 12.72
CA HIS A 192 25.97 7.20 13.77
C HIS A 192 26.73 5.88 13.61
N ALA A 193 26.06 4.79 13.19
CA ALA A 193 26.72 3.52 12.93
C ALA A 193 27.69 3.59 11.75
N GLU A 194 27.33 4.31 10.68
CA GLU A 194 28.21 4.61 9.55
C GLU A 194 29.43 5.44 9.98
N GLU A 195 29.21 6.51 10.76
CA GLU A 195 30.29 7.34 11.28
C GLU A 195 31.26 6.53 12.16
N VAL A 196 30.75 5.68 13.05
CA VAL A 196 31.59 4.81 13.90
C VAL A 196 32.34 3.76 13.08
N SER A 197 31.74 3.24 12.01
CA SER A 197 32.42 2.30 11.09
C SER A 197 33.63 2.92 10.41
N ASP A 198 33.55 4.19 9.99
CA ASP A 198 34.66 4.91 9.37
C ASP A 198 35.84 5.16 10.32
N TYR A 199 35.62 5.18 11.64
CA TYR A 199 36.68 5.26 12.65
C TYR A 199 37.34 3.92 12.98
N LEU A 200 36.77 2.80 12.53
CA LEU A 200 37.28 1.44 12.78
C LEU A 200 38.13 0.88 11.64
N ILE A 201 38.44 1.69 10.62
CA ILE A 201 39.29 1.34 9.46
C ILE A 201 40.69 1.94 9.60
#